data_AF-A0A8T7GRY2-F1
#
_entry.id   AF-A0A8T7GRY2-F1
#
_cell.length_a   1.000
_cell.length_b   1.000
_cell.length_c   1.000
_cell.angle_alpha   90.00
_cell.angle_beta   90.00
_cell.angle_gamma   90.00
#
_symmetry.space_group_name_H-M   'P 1'
#
loop_
_entity.id
_entity.type
_entity.pdbx_description
1 polymer ?
#
loop_
_entity_poly.entity_id
_entity_poly.type
_entity_poly.pdbx_seq_one_letter_code
_entity_poly.pdbx_strand_id
1 'polypeptide(L)'
;MKQNAWNIIFHNLIGLRVRVLLHPDPGLRGLEGVVVDETSRTLLVETSSGRRVRVLKDSSMLLFQLPDGDWVLVYGEEISGDPAERLKRLEKLRGVRWLVRRAEKHRHPWSKAPGEDL
;
A
#
# COMPACT_ATOMS: atom_id res chain seq x y z
N MET A 1 13.78 -5.88 -7.58
CA MET A 1 12.60 -6.73 -7.33
C MET A 1 11.38 -5.85 -7.54
N LYS A 2 10.39 -6.29 -8.31
CA LYS A 2 9.14 -5.51 -8.47
C LYS A 2 8.32 -5.56 -7.17
N GLN A 3 7.56 -4.50 -6.88
CA GLN A 3 6.60 -4.55 -5.77
C GLN A 3 5.52 -5.60 -6.05
N ASN A 4 5.12 -6.34 -5.01
CA ASN A 4 4.01 -7.27 -4.98
C ASN A 4 3.32 -7.18 -3.60
N ALA A 5 2.21 -7.88 -3.41
CA ALA A 5 1.42 -7.78 -2.18
C ALA A 5 2.20 -8.11 -0.89
N TRP A 6 3.25 -8.94 -0.97
CA TRP A 6 4.05 -9.31 0.20
C TRP A 6 5.17 -8.31 0.48
N ASN A 7 5.89 -7.85 -0.56
CA ASN A 7 7.07 -7.01 -0.36
C ASN A 7 6.77 -5.49 -0.36
N ILE A 8 5.57 -5.05 -0.74
CA ILE A 8 5.22 -3.62 -0.86
C ILE A 8 5.51 -2.86 0.43
N ILE A 9 5.28 -3.49 1.59
CA ILE A 9 5.52 -2.88 2.91
C ILE A 9 7.00 -2.54 3.16
N PHE A 10 7.92 -3.10 2.37
CA PHE A 10 9.36 -2.85 2.46
C PHE A 10 9.89 -1.89 1.39
N HIS A 11 9.15 -1.70 0.30
CA HIS A 11 9.61 -0.93 -0.86
C HIS A 11 9.27 0.55 -0.77
N ASN A 12 9.98 1.36 -1.57
CA ASN A 12 9.59 2.74 -1.85
C ASN A 12 8.22 2.74 -2.58
N LEU A 13 7.32 3.61 -2.13
CA LEU A 13 5.95 3.72 -2.60
C LEU A 13 5.76 4.82 -3.66
N ILE A 14 6.77 5.65 -3.92
CA ILE A 14 6.77 6.68 -4.97
C ILE A 14 6.47 6.03 -6.33
N GLY A 15 5.59 6.67 -7.10
CA GLY A 15 5.13 6.23 -8.41
C GLY A 15 3.94 5.26 -8.36
N LEU A 16 3.58 4.72 -7.19
CA LEU A 16 2.38 3.88 -7.07
C LEU A 16 1.12 4.74 -7.01
N ARG A 17 0.07 4.29 -7.70
CA ARG A 17 -1.28 4.83 -7.50
C ARG A 17 -1.80 4.38 -6.14
N VAL A 18 -2.39 5.30 -5.40
CA VAL A 18 -2.92 5.06 -4.06
C VAL A 18 -4.30 5.68 -3.91
N ARG A 19 -5.18 4.99 -3.20
CA ARG A 19 -6.46 5.50 -2.70
C ARG A 19 -6.52 5.40 -1.19
N VAL A 20 -6.94 6.46 -0.52
CA VAL A 20 -7.17 6.49 0.93
C VAL A 20 -8.57 5.95 1.22
N LEU A 21 -8.68 4.78 1.83
CA LEU A 21 -9.97 4.17 2.18
C LEU A 21 -10.45 4.63 3.55
N LEU A 22 -9.54 4.71 4.52
CA LEU A 22 -9.80 5.19 5.87
C LEU A 22 -8.68 6.11 6.33
N HIS A 23 -9.04 7.18 7.03
CA HIS A 23 -8.10 8.10 7.66
C HIS A 23 -8.80 8.84 8.82
N PRO A 24 -8.08 9.25 9.89
CA PRO A 24 -8.65 10.00 11.00
C PRO A 24 -9.24 11.35 10.56
N ASP A 25 -8.54 12.07 9.68
CA ASP A 25 -9.09 13.22 8.95
C ASP A 25 -10.10 12.73 7.89
N PRO A 26 -11.40 13.03 8.04
CA PRO A 26 -12.43 12.63 7.09
C PRO A 26 -12.24 13.24 5.69
N GLY A 27 -11.61 14.42 5.59
CA GLY A 27 -11.37 15.10 4.31
C GLY A 27 -10.34 14.40 3.42
N LEU A 28 -9.57 13.46 3.97
CA LEU A 28 -8.62 12.63 3.23
C LEU A 28 -9.24 11.32 2.75
N ARG A 29 -10.41 10.91 3.25
CA ARG A 29 -11.07 9.67 2.81
C ARG A 29 -11.54 9.81 1.37
N GLY A 30 -11.21 8.83 0.54
CA GLY A 30 -11.49 8.87 -0.89
C GLY A 30 -10.47 9.64 -1.73
N LEU A 31 -9.45 10.28 -1.10
CA LEU A 31 -8.34 10.86 -1.84
C LEU A 31 -7.67 9.79 -2.70
N GLU A 32 -7.45 10.11 -3.97
CA GLU A 32 -6.83 9.20 -4.93
C GLU A 32 -5.82 9.95 -5.81
N GLY A 33 -4.69 9.31 -6.10
CA GLY A 33 -3.64 9.89 -6.91
C GLY A 33 -2.39 9.02 -6.96
N VAL A 34 -1.26 9.62 -7.33
CA VAL A 34 0.05 8.97 -7.38
C VAL A 34 0.91 9.48 -6.24
N VAL A 35 1.63 8.59 -5.57
CA VAL A 35 2.62 9.00 -4.57
C VAL A 35 3.81 9.66 -5.27
N VAL A 36 4.09 10.92 -4.95
CA VAL A 36 5.22 11.69 -5.53
C VAL A 36 6.36 11.93 -4.54
N ASP A 37 6.10 11.75 -3.24
CA ASP A 37 7.12 11.78 -2.19
C ASP A 37 6.71 10.86 -1.03
N GLU A 38 7.70 10.32 -0.35
CA GLU A 38 7.54 9.46 0.81
C GLU A 38 8.52 9.85 1.92
N THR A 39 7.99 10.06 3.13
CA THR A 39 8.79 10.25 4.34
C THR A 39 8.55 9.11 5.32
N SER A 40 9.19 9.17 6.49
CA SER A 40 8.98 8.18 7.56
C SER A 40 7.53 8.10 8.04
N ARG A 41 6.74 9.17 7.95
CA ARG A 41 5.36 9.22 8.47
C ARG A 41 4.31 9.65 7.45
N THR A 42 4.72 10.18 6.30
CA THR A 42 3.78 10.74 5.33
C THR A 42 4.00 10.22 3.92
N LEU A 43 2.94 10.28 3.13
CA LEU A 43 2.98 10.22 1.68
C LEU A 43 2.53 11.58 1.13
N LEU A 44 3.17 12.06 0.07
CA LEU A 44 2.64 13.17 -0.73
C LEU A 44 1.94 12.56 -1.94
N VAL A 45 0.63 12.78 -2.04
CA VAL A 45 -0.20 12.25 -3.12
C VAL A 45 -0.54 13.38 -4.07
N GLU A 46 -0.19 13.22 -5.34
CA GLU A 46 -0.61 14.10 -6.43
C GLU A 46 -1.87 13.52 -7.08
N THR A 47 -2.97 14.26 -6.96
CA THR A 47 -4.27 13.90 -7.55
C THR A 47 -4.28 14.14 -9.06
N SER A 48 -5.29 13.60 -9.75
CA SER A 48 -5.46 13.82 -11.20
C SER A 48 -5.66 15.30 -11.59
N SER A 49 -6.08 16.17 -10.67
CA SER A 49 -6.17 17.61 -10.90
C SER A 49 -4.85 18.36 -10.66
N GLY A 50 -3.76 17.65 -10.35
CA GLY A 50 -2.46 18.24 -10.02
C GLY A 50 -2.36 18.77 -8.59
N ARG A 51 -3.44 18.71 -7.80
CA ARG A 51 -3.38 19.07 -6.37
C ARG A 51 -2.52 18.05 -5.62
N ARG A 52 -1.57 18.54 -4.82
CA ARG A 52 -0.73 17.73 -3.92
C ARG A 52 -1.26 17.77 -2.50
N VAL A 53 -1.44 16.60 -1.90
CA VAL A 53 -2.00 16.43 -0.56
C VAL A 53 -1.09 15.52 0.26
N ARG A 54 -0.67 16.00 1.43
CA ARG A 54 0.12 15.20 2.37
C ARG A 54 -0.82 14.33 3.19
N VAL A 55 -0.56 13.02 3.23
CA VAL A 55 -1.34 12.02 3.97
C VAL A 55 -0.44 11.43 5.05
N LEU A 56 -0.94 11.35 6.29
CA LEU A 56 -0.25 10.63 7.36
C LEU A 56 -0.49 9.13 7.18
N LYS A 57 0.57 8.34 7.41
CA LYS A 57 0.50 6.89 7.36
C LYS A 57 -0.26 6.33 8.55
N ASP A 58 0.02 6.84 9.75
CA ASP A 58 -0.56 6.31 10.98
C ASP A 58 -2.10 6.36 10.96
N SER A 59 -2.74 5.26 11.39
CA SER A 59 -4.19 5.09 11.42
C SER A 59 -4.89 5.22 10.05
N SER A 60 -4.16 4.98 8.96
CA SER A 60 -4.72 4.99 7.60
C SER A 60 -4.85 3.59 7.02
N MET A 61 -5.87 3.42 6.17
CA MET A 61 -6.01 2.25 5.29
C MET A 61 -5.83 2.71 3.85
N LEU A 62 -4.78 2.23 3.21
CA LEU A 62 -4.33 2.68 1.90
C LEU A 62 -4.43 1.53 0.90
N LEU A 63 -5.06 1.79 -0.25
CA LEU A 63 -5.16 0.82 -1.33
C LEU A 63 -4.16 1.22 -2.41
N PHE A 64 -3.14 0.39 -2.63
CA PHE A 64 -2.10 0.64 -3.64
C PHE A 64 -2.31 -0.23 -4.87
N GLN A 65 -2.10 0.35 -6.05
CA GLN A 65 -2.05 -0.40 -7.29
C GLN A 65 -0.61 -0.89 -7.53
N LEU A 66 -0.46 -2.20 -7.68
CA LEU A 66 0.81 -2.85 -7.99
C LEU A 66 1.16 -2.72 -9.48
N PRO A 67 2.43 -2.94 -9.86
CA PRO A 67 2.86 -2.83 -11.26
C PRO A 67 2.19 -3.82 -12.24
N ASP A 68 1.60 -4.90 -11.74
CA ASP A 68 0.83 -5.88 -12.52
C ASP A 68 -0.65 -5.48 -12.67
N GLY A 69 -1.08 -4.39 -12.01
CA GLY A 69 -2.43 -3.85 -12.06
C GLY A 69 -3.30 -4.25 -10.86
N ASP A 70 -2.88 -5.22 -10.06
CA ASP A 70 -3.62 -5.69 -8.87
C ASP A 70 -3.62 -4.62 -7.78
N TRP A 71 -4.64 -4.67 -6.91
CA TRP A 71 -4.75 -3.76 -5.76
C TRP A 71 -4.45 -4.49 -4.46
N VAL A 72 -3.66 -3.86 -3.60
CA VAL A 72 -3.34 -4.36 -2.25
C VAL A 72 -3.70 -3.35 -1.18
N LEU A 73 -4.42 -3.82 -0.16
CA LEU A 73 -4.71 -3.05 1.04
C LEU A 73 -3.51 -3.09 1.99
N VAL A 74 -3.03 -1.92 2.40
CA VAL A 74 -1.92 -1.74 3.33
C VAL A 74 -2.38 -0.86 4.49
N TYR A 75 -2.14 -1.30 5.71
CA TYR A 75 -2.30 -0.45 6.89
C TYR A 75 -1.10 0.49 6.96
N GLY A 76 -1.34 1.78 7.16
CA GLY A 76 -0.24 2.74 7.09
C GLY A 76 0.83 2.52 8.17
N GLU A 77 0.48 1.91 9.30
CA GLU A 77 1.44 1.46 10.33
C GLU A 77 2.47 0.45 9.79
N GLU A 78 2.10 -0.38 8.81
CA GLU A 78 2.99 -1.38 8.21
C GLU A 78 4.06 -0.73 7.31
N ILE A 79 3.81 0.49 6.83
CA ILE A 79 4.72 1.28 5.99
C ILE A 79 5.31 2.51 6.69
N SER A 80 5.11 2.63 8.00
CA SER A 80 5.77 3.65 8.82
C SER A 80 7.27 3.35 8.95
N GLY A 81 8.07 4.42 8.97
CA GLY A 81 9.53 4.37 8.97
C GLY A 81 10.15 4.74 7.63
N ASP A 82 11.46 5.02 7.68
CA ASP A 82 12.24 5.44 6.52
C ASP A 82 12.26 4.36 5.42
N PRO A 83 12.04 4.72 4.13
CA PRO A 83 12.00 3.75 3.03
C PRO A 83 13.27 2.90 2.90
N ALA A 84 14.46 3.49 3.11
CA ALA A 84 15.71 2.75 3.01
C ALA A 84 15.86 1.75 4.16
N GLU A 85 15.42 2.12 5.36
CA GLU A 85 15.39 1.20 6.51
C GLU A 85 14.39 0.05 6.33
N ARG A 86 13.21 0.33 5.75
CA ARG A 86 12.23 -0.72 5.39
C ARG A 86 12.82 -1.69 4.37
N LEU A 87 13.57 -1.20 3.38
CA LEU A 87 14.23 -2.05 2.39
C LEU A 87 15.33 -2.94 3.01
N LYS A 88 16.14 -2.40 3.93
CA LYS A 88 17.15 -3.20 4.67
C LYS A 88 16.52 -4.35 5.46
N ARG A 89 15.31 -4.18 6.00
CA ARG A 89 14.58 -5.28 6.68
C ARG A 89 14.29 -6.42 5.72
N LEU A 90 13.87 -6.12 4.49
CA LEU A 90 13.65 -7.14 3.45
C LEU A 90 14.94 -7.90 3.15
N GLU A 91 16.08 -7.22 3.05
CA GLU A 91 17.37 -7.87 2.79
C GLU A 91 17.77 -8.86 3.88
N LYS A 92 17.52 -8.53 5.16
CA LYS A 92 17.76 -9.45 6.29
C LYS A 92 16.86 -10.69 6.27
N LEU A 93 15.70 -10.60 5.64
CA LEU A 93 14.77 -11.73 5.47
C LEU A 93 15.17 -12.63 4.29
N ARG A 94 16.05 -12.18 3.39
CA ARG A 94 16.51 -12.99 2.25
C ARG A 94 17.38 -14.13 2.77
N GLY A 95 16.97 -15.37 2.49
CA GLY A 95 17.64 -16.59 2.95
C GLY A 95 16.99 -17.26 4.16
N VAL A 96 15.96 -16.64 4.77
CA VAL A 96 15.15 -17.29 5.79
C VAL A 96 14.12 -18.19 5.10
N ARG A 97 14.46 -19.47 4.94
CA ARG A 97 13.70 -20.47 4.15
C ARG A 97 12.27 -20.75 4.68
N TRP A 98 11.93 -20.29 5.90
CA TRP A 98 10.68 -20.66 6.59
C TRP A 98 9.97 -19.55 7.41
N LEU A 99 10.43 -18.29 7.42
CA LEU A 99 9.67 -17.16 8.01
C LEU A 99 9.21 -16.27 6.85
N VAL A 100 7.93 -16.05 6.54
CA VAL A 100 6.75 -15.91 7.40
C VAL A 100 5.53 -16.46 6.62
N ARG A 101 5.04 -17.64 6.99
CA ARG A 101 3.63 -18.02 6.80
C ARG A 101 3.00 -18.14 8.19
N ARG A 102 2.46 -17.02 8.71
CA ARG A 102 1.50 -16.88 9.83
C ARG A 102 1.26 -15.37 9.93
N ALA A 103 0.10 -14.81 9.62
CA ALA A 103 -1.24 -15.29 9.83
C ALA A 103 -2.05 -15.36 8.53
N GLU A 104 -3.00 -16.28 8.52
CA GLU A 104 -4.08 -16.35 7.55
C GLU A 104 -4.77 -14.98 7.41
N LYS A 105 -4.69 -14.36 6.24
CA LYS A 105 -5.72 -13.44 5.75
C LYS A 105 -6.43 -14.23 4.65
N HIS A 106 -7.73 -14.44 4.82
CA HIS A 106 -8.54 -15.36 4.03
C HIS A 106 -8.30 -15.27 2.51
N ARG A 107 -8.42 -16.44 1.86
CA ARG A 107 -8.66 -16.53 0.41
C ARG A 107 -9.87 -15.66 0.06
N HIS A 108 -9.68 -14.66 -0.78
CA HIS A 108 -10.71 -14.32 -1.75
C HIS A 108 -10.30 -14.96 -3.07
N PRO A 109 -11.01 -16.01 -3.55
CA PRO A 109 -11.05 -16.26 -4.98
C PRO A 109 -11.73 -15.04 -5.60
N TRP A 110 -10.97 -14.25 -6.36
CA TRP A 110 -11.57 -13.29 -7.28
C TRP A 110 -12.11 -14.09 -8.46
N SER A 111 -13.32 -14.62 -8.31
CA SER A 111 -14.13 -15.12 -9.42
C SER A 111 -15.62 -15.10 -9.06
N LYS A 112 -16.20 -13.90 -9.14
CA LYS A 112 -17.31 -13.53 -10.05
C LYS A 112 -18.07 -12.33 -9.47
N ALA A 113 -18.38 -11.39 -10.36
CA ALA A 113 -19.27 -10.26 -10.11
C ALA A 113 -20.68 -10.76 -9.73
N PRO A 114 -21.46 -10.01 -8.92
CA PRO A 114 -22.85 -10.34 -8.68
C PRO A 114 -23.69 -9.92 -9.90
N GLY A 115 -24.34 -10.89 -10.54
CA GLY A 115 -25.35 -10.61 -11.57
C GLY A 115 -25.26 -11.42 -12.85
N GLU A 116 -25.23 -12.75 -12.77
CA GLU A 116 -25.63 -13.64 -13.88
C GLU A 116 -26.27 -14.90 -13.27
N ASP A 117 -27.49 -14.75 -12.75
CA ASP A 117 -28.45 -15.85 -12.63
C ASP A 117 -29.55 -15.59 -13.67
N LEU A 118 -29.31 -16.05 -14.90
CA LEU A 118 -30.30 -16.38 -15.94
C LEU A 118 -29.83 -17.65 -16.67
#